data_AF-A0A1A9GBL5-F1
#
_entry.id   AF-A0A1A9GBL5-F1
#
_cell.length_a   1.000
_cell.length_b   1.000
_cell.length_c   1.000
_cell.angle_alpha   90.00
_cell.angle_beta   90.00
_cell.angle_gamma   90.00
#
_symmetry.space_group_name_H-M   'P 1'
#
loop_
_entity.id
_entity.type
_entity.pdbx_description
1 polymer ?
#
loop_
_entity_poly.entity_id
_entity_poly.type
_entity_poly.pdbx_seq_one_letter_code
_entity_poly.pdbx_strand_id
1 'polypeptide(L)'
;MEACLLALVDPTRREEGVLEYHVHRDRADPELFVFYEVWESAAHLHAHLSQPYVQDFLGRRHTLLAGDMEIRWLRMASAYQG
;
A
#
# COMPACT_ATOMS: atom_id res chain seq x y z
N MET A 1 6.25 -10.35 9.70
CA MET A 1 5.36 -9.86 8.62
C MET A 1 4.92 -8.43 8.88
N GLU A 2 4.13 -8.16 9.92
CA GLU A 2 3.60 -6.82 10.24
C GLU A 2 4.67 -5.71 10.23
N ALA A 3 5.79 -5.88 10.93
CA ALA A 3 6.84 -4.86 10.97
C ALA A 3 7.39 -4.52 9.57
N CYS A 4 7.43 -5.48 8.64
CA CYS A 4 7.83 -5.22 7.25
C CYS A 4 6.77 -4.42 6.48
N LEU A 5 5.48 -4.66 6.75
CA LEU A 5 4.38 -3.90 6.13
C LEU A 5 4.35 -2.47 6.67
N LEU A 6 4.50 -2.30 7.99
CA LEU A 6 4.52 -0.99 8.63
C LEU A 6 5.75 -0.15 8.25
N ALA A 7 6.87 -0.79 7.90
CA ALA A 7 8.07 -0.11 7.42
C ALA A 7 7.86 0.62 6.06
N LEU A 8 6.82 0.28 5.30
CA LEU A 8 6.48 0.96 4.05
C LEU A 8 5.79 2.32 4.30
N VAL A 9 5.07 2.46 5.41
CA VAL A 9 4.17 3.61 5.66
C VAL A 9 4.92 4.94 5.63
N ASP A 10 5.99 5.01 6.40
CA ASP A 10 6.76 6.23 6.60
C ASP A 10 7.42 6.74 5.31
N PRO A 11 8.17 5.93 4.55
CA PRO A 11 8.73 6.38 3.27
C PRO A 11 7.63 6.72 2.26
N THR A 12 6.56 5.93 2.16
CA THR A 12 5.49 6.22 1.18
C THR A 12 4.80 7.53 1.45
N ARG A 13 4.53 7.88 2.71
CA ARG A 13 3.92 9.18 3.08
C ARG A 13 4.79 10.41 2.76
N ARG A 14 6.06 10.21 2.44
CA ARG A 14 6.98 11.28 2.03
C ARG A 14 7.09 11.41 0.51
N GLU A 15 6.42 10.54 -0.25
CA GLU A 15 6.42 10.58 -1.71
C GLU A 15 5.52 11.68 -2.25
N GLU A 16 5.87 12.17 -3.44
CA GLU A 16 5.06 13.13 -4.16
C GLU A 16 3.74 12.46 -4.63
N GLY A 17 2.63 13.15 -4.40
CA GLY A 17 1.32 12.73 -4.87
C GLY A 17 0.65 11.60 -4.08
N VAL A 18 1.20 11.20 -2.93
CA VAL A 18 0.47 10.38 -1.96
C VAL A 18 -0.53 11.25 -1.20
N LEU A 19 -1.79 10.83 -1.18
CA LEU A 19 -2.85 11.52 -0.44
C LEU A 19 -3.15 10.80 0.87
N GLU A 20 -3.30 9.48 0.81
CA GLU A 20 -3.52 8.62 1.97
C GLU A 20 -2.71 7.35 1.81
N TYR A 21 -2.11 6.87 2.89
CA TYR A 21 -1.43 5.58 2.91
C TYR A 21 -1.56 4.96 4.30
N HIS A 22 -2.34 3.89 4.39
CA HIS A 22 -2.68 3.23 5.65
C HIS A 22 -2.56 1.73 5.53
N VAL A 23 -1.97 1.10 6.55
CA VAL A 23 -1.99 -0.35 6.74
C VAL A 23 -3.01 -0.66 7.80
N HIS A 24 -4.03 -1.41 7.42
CA HIS A 24 -5.07 -1.91 8.31
C HIS A 24 -4.83 -3.39 8.60
N ARG A 25 -5.34 -3.85 9.74
CA ARG A 25 -5.56 -5.27 10.02
C ARG A 25 -7.06 -5.53 9.97
N ASP A 26 -7.47 -6.62 9.34
CA ASP A 26 -8.89 -6.98 9.30
C ASP A 26 -9.40 -7.27 10.72
N ARG A 27 -10.69 -7.01 10.94
CA ARG A 27 -11.32 -7.17 12.27
C ARG A 27 -11.69 -8.62 12.57
N ALA A 28 -12.00 -9.41 11.54
CA ALA A 28 -12.39 -10.80 11.65
C ALA A 28 -11.20 -11.73 11.47
N ASP A 29 -10.23 -11.35 10.63
CA ASP A 29 -9.02 -12.12 10.36
C ASP A 29 -7.74 -11.34 10.77
N PRO A 30 -7.09 -11.69 11.90
CA PRO A 30 -5.90 -10.98 12.35
C PRO A 30 -4.66 -11.22 11.48
N GLU A 31 -4.67 -12.20 10.58
CA GLU A 31 -3.57 -12.46 9.64
C GLU A 31 -3.70 -11.66 8.33
N LEU A 32 -4.90 -11.10 8.08
CA LEU A 32 -5.17 -10.28 6.90
C LEU A 32 -4.81 -8.81 7.15
N PHE A 33 -3.92 -8.28 6.32
CA PHE A 33 -3.56 -6.87 6.28
C PHE A 33 -4.06 -6.23 4.98
N VAL A 34 -4.53 -4.98 5.08
CA VAL A 34 -5.08 -4.22 3.95
C VAL A 34 -4.36 -2.88 3.82
N PHE A 35 -3.74 -2.66 2.67
CA PHE A 35 -3.24 -1.36 2.28
C PHE A 35 -4.40 -0.56 1.69
N TYR A 36 -4.64 0.63 2.26
CA TYR A 36 -5.52 1.62 1.67
C TYR A 36 -4.68 2.80 1.22
N GLU A 37 -4.62 2.99 -0.09
CA GLU A 37 -3.76 3.97 -0.73
C GLU A 37 -4.61 4.88 -1.60
N VAL A 38 -4.40 6.18 -1.46
CA VAL A 38 -5.00 7.20 -2.32
C VAL A 38 -3.86 8.01 -2.91
N TRP A 39 -3.89 8.13 -4.24
CA TRP A 39 -2.86 8.79 -5.02
C TRP A 39 -3.49 9.91 -5.85
N GLU A 40 -2.79 11.04 -5.98
CA GLU A 40 -3.23 12.16 -6.81
C GLU A 40 -3.35 11.76 -8.29
N SER A 41 -2.54 10.81 -8.75
CA SER A 41 -2.57 10.34 -10.13
C SER A 41 -2.03 8.92 -10.27
N ALA A 42 -2.37 8.27 -11.39
CA ALA A 42 -1.79 6.97 -11.75
C ALA A 42 -0.26 7.06 -11.98
N ALA A 43 0.26 8.22 -12.36
CA ALA A 43 1.70 8.42 -12.54
C ALA A 43 2.44 8.39 -11.19
N HIS A 44 1.87 9.01 -10.15
CA HIS A 44 2.42 8.95 -8.79
C HIS A 44 2.41 7.53 -8.24
N LEU A 45 1.32 6.78 -8.43
CA LEU A 45 1.29 5.36 -8.07
C LEU A 45 2.34 4.54 -8.84
N HIS A 46 2.52 4.79 -10.15
CA HIS A 46 3.54 4.07 -10.91
C HIS A 46 4.96 4.38 -10.40
N ALA A 47 5.23 5.64 -10.06
CA ALA A 47 6.48 6.05 -9.43
C ALA A 47 6.69 5.33 -8.08
N HIS A 48 5.66 5.28 -7.24
CA HIS A 48 5.67 4.52 -5.99
C HIS A 48 6.02 3.05 -6.20
N LEU A 49 5.34 2.37 -7.13
CA LEU A 49 5.59 0.97 -7.44
C LEU A 49 7.02 0.73 -7.96
N SER A 50 7.70 1.75 -8.49
CA SER A 50 9.09 1.67 -8.95
C SER A 50 10.14 1.89 -7.84
N GLN A 51 9.73 2.31 -6.64
CA GLN A 51 10.65 2.61 -5.56
C GLN A 51 11.43 1.38 -5.10
N PRO A 52 12.74 1.48 -4.79
CA PRO A 52 13.55 0.33 -4.40
C PRO A 52 12.98 -0.46 -3.22
N TYR A 53 12.49 0.25 -2.18
CA TYR A 53 11.95 -0.40 -0.98
C TYR A 53 10.62 -1.12 -1.25
N VAL A 54 9.84 -0.67 -2.24
CA VAL A 54 8.62 -1.34 -2.69
C VAL A 54 8.96 -2.56 -3.53
N GLN A 55 9.92 -2.45 -4.45
CA GLN A 55 10.42 -3.58 -5.23
C GLN A 55 11.01 -4.68 -4.34
N ASP A 56 11.75 -4.31 -3.29
CA ASP A 56 12.27 -5.25 -2.29
C ASP A 56 11.14 -5.99 -1.56
N PHE A 57 10.08 -5.28 -1.16
CA PHE A 57 8.89 -5.89 -0.57
C PHE A 57 8.20 -6.86 -1.54
N LEU A 58 7.94 -6.41 -2.78
CA LEU A 58 7.28 -7.21 -3.82
C LEU A 58 8.09 -8.47 -4.17
N GLY A 59 9.43 -8.37 -4.21
CA GLY A 59 10.32 -9.50 -4.44
C GLY A 59 10.27 -10.53 -3.31
N ARG A 60 10.12 -10.07 -2.06
CA ARG A 60 10.04 -10.94 -0.87
C ARG A 60 8.64 -11.46 -0.58
N ARG A 61 7.60 -10.94 -1.25
CA ARG A 61 6.19 -11.20 -0.91
C ARG A 61 5.84 -12.69 -0.79
N HIS A 62 6.39 -13.55 -1.64
CA HIS A 62 6.12 -14.99 -1.65
C HIS A 62 6.63 -15.73 -0.39
N THR A 63 7.56 -15.12 0.35
CA THR A 63 8.02 -15.63 1.66
C THR A 63 7.27 -15.01 2.84
N LEU A 64 6.57 -13.90 2.60
CA LEU A 64 5.88 -13.13 3.62
C LEU A 64 4.38 -13.41 3.64
N LEU A 65 3.78 -13.75 2.50
CA LEU A 65 2.35 -13.92 2.31
C LEU A 65 2.01 -15.40 2.11
N ALA A 66 0.88 -15.83 2.69
CA ALA A 66 0.35 -17.18 2.48
C ALA A 66 -0.22 -17.40 1.06
N GLY A 67 -0.48 -16.31 0.32
CA GLY A 67 -1.01 -16.34 -1.04
C GLY A 67 -0.68 -15.06 -1.80
N ASP A 68 -1.29 -14.92 -2.98
CA ASP A 68 -1.13 -13.71 -3.80
C ASP A 68 -1.80 -12.50 -3.18
N MET A 69 -1.25 -11.32 -3.50
CA MET A 69 -1.83 -10.06 -3.11
C MET A 69 -3.03 -9.74 -4.01
N GLU A 70 -4.18 -9.49 -3.40
CA GLU A 70 -5.37 -9.02 -4.09
C GLU A 70 -5.36 -7.49 -4.18
N ILE A 71 -5.52 -6.95 -5.40
CA ILE A 71 -5.59 -5.51 -5.64
C ILE A 71 -6.99 -5.16 -6.14
N ARG A 72 -7.62 -4.18 -5.48
CA ARG A 72 -8.90 -3.61 -5.93
C ARG A 72 -8.71 -2.15 -6.32
N TRP A 73 -8.96 -1.85 -7.59
CA TRP A 73 -8.94 -0.49 -8.11
C TRP A 73 -10.25 0.21 -7.78
N LEU A 74 -10.18 1.21 -6.91
CA LEU A 74 -11.34 1.95 -6.45
C LEU A 74 -11.39 3.33 -7.12
N ARG A 75 -12.59 3.80 -7.39
CA ARG A 75 -12.83 5.20 -7.74
C ARG A 75 -13.48 5.90 -6.56
N MET A 76 -12.95 7.04 -6.15
CA MET A 76 -13.60 7.86 -5.14
C MET A 76 -14.95 8.35 -5.69
N ALA A 77 -16.03 8.03 -4.99
CA ALA A 77 -17.37 8.51 -5.33
C ALA A 77 -17.62 9.92 -4.75
N SER A 78 -16.99 10.23 -3.63
CA SER A 78 -16.93 11.56 -3.03
C SER A 78 -15.76 12.38 -3.60
N ALA A 79 -15.78 13.69 -3.40
CA ALA A 79 -14.60 14.51 -3.59
C ALA A 79 -13.57 14.23 -2.47
N TYR A 80 -12.28 14.26 -2.82
CA TYR A 80 -11.21 14.30 -1.82
C TYR A 80 -11.18 15.70 -1.18
N GLN A 81 -11.04 15.78 0.13
CA GLN A 81 -11.11 17.04 0.90
C GLN A 81 -9.78 17.42 1.58
N GLY A 82 -8.70 16.68 1.31
CA GLY A 82 -7.38 16.91 1.93
C GLY A 82 -6.71 18.19 1.48
#